data_AF-A0A0W0UFL4-F1
#
_entry.id   AF-A0A0W0UFL4-F1
#
_cell.length_a   1.000
_cell.length_b   1.000
_cell.length_c   1.000
_cell.angle_alpha   90.00
_cell.angle_beta   90.00
_cell.angle_gamma   90.00
#
_symmetry.space_group_name_H-M   'P 1'
#
loop_
_entity.id
_entity.type
_entity.pdbx_description
1 polymer ?
#
loop_
_entity_poly.entity_id
_entity_poly.type
_entity_poly.pdbx_seq_one_letter_code
_entity_poly.pdbx_strand_id
1 'polypeptide(L)'
;MTNFYVCLDVTSDASQATIKNAYQRLLMRHQQNDDTGCEFELIQEAYDTLSDPKKRRLYDISLWGSDAAHYLRFEREGLRFALITNPQKCNYYDYVSAVFRLPEQEKLIPGTNPPRIFWEKLDYVAFRLYERENYLKRFPKLNAKQKNELEIINLNTELIIAVSLILFNSPRRKQFYDLSLGIIHNSEMAEIENRIGGRENLIKHIERDPEIDIAIGVLALQKANLLNPENFLKLSQSKGKLISISLVLQDLHQAGILTQANFELLLQHEKNALDYEIGLSRMGRVGLVNQKFYEVLVHTNQFAGEVGTALEDLSVLGIFNELTWQVIAYKIPGAGIWEPLRQMQEEGFFTKEDSEAFMWSGPEELHLLTHAIDEMFTHGLVVLNSDYEKGKEAMALAFSLKKELKAFFELEPHEREAGKKQFKDSFLKTLHSKDEIMSSHRTRWKMIIANIAIAFTGIGLFALGIHYFRSGHAFFAKTKRQEYMDNVENAYESTIKGASQH
;
A
#
# COMPACT_ATOMS: atom_id res chain seq x y z
N MET A 1 -4.57 35.05 -0.55
CA MET A 1 -5.17 35.79 -1.67
C MET A 1 -6.67 35.86 -1.45
N THR A 2 -7.23 37.06 -1.38
CA THR A 2 -8.68 37.29 -1.23
C THR A 2 -9.36 37.02 -2.57
N ASN A 3 -10.30 36.07 -2.61
CA ASN A 3 -11.10 35.80 -3.81
C ASN A 3 -12.37 36.69 -3.80
N PHE A 4 -13.06 36.85 -4.93
CA PHE A 4 -14.26 37.69 -5.07
C PHE A 4 -15.39 37.35 -4.09
N TYR A 5 -15.51 36.10 -3.62
CA TYR A 5 -16.50 35.73 -2.60
C TYR A 5 -16.15 36.33 -1.24
N VAL A 6 -14.87 36.24 -0.84
CA VAL A 6 -14.36 36.88 0.38
C VAL A 6 -14.46 38.40 0.26
N CYS A 7 -14.19 38.97 -0.92
CA CYS A 7 -14.32 40.41 -1.17
C CYS A 7 -15.76 40.91 -0.96
N LEU A 8 -16.76 40.14 -1.37
CA LEU A 8 -18.17 40.48 -1.15
C LEU A 8 -18.72 40.02 0.21
N ASP A 9 -17.91 39.37 1.06
CA ASP A 9 -18.36 38.78 2.32
C ASP A 9 -19.57 37.83 2.13
N VAL A 10 -19.44 36.90 1.18
CA VAL A 10 -20.44 35.86 0.89
C VAL A 10 -19.78 34.51 0.67
N THR A 11 -20.55 33.44 0.82
CA THR A 11 -20.12 32.07 0.53
C THR A 11 -20.18 31.77 -0.97
N SER A 12 -19.43 30.76 -1.43
CA SER A 12 -19.40 30.38 -2.86
C SER A 12 -20.72 29.79 -3.38
N ASP A 13 -21.62 29.38 -2.49
CA ASP A 13 -22.98 28.92 -2.79
C ASP A 13 -24.04 30.05 -2.72
N ALA A 14 -23.62 31.29 -2.45
CA ALA A 14 -24.53 32.43 -2.30
C ALA A 14 -25.43 32.63 -3.52
N SER A 15 -26.70 32.92 -3.25
CA SER A 15 -27.69 33.23 -4.29
C SER A 15 -27.38 34.56 -4.98
N GLN A 16 -27.92 34.77 -6.19
CA GLN A 16 -27.79 36.05 -6.90
C GLN A 16 -28.37 37.23 -6.09
N ALA A 17 -29.45 37.00 -5.34
CA ALA A 17 -30.01 38.01 -4.44
C ALA A 17 -29.06 38.31 -3.27
N THR A 18 -28.42 37.29 -2.71
CA THR A 18 -27.43 37.43 -1.63
C THR A 18 -26.23 38.24 -2.10
N ILE A 19 -25.69 37.94 -3.29
CA ILE A 19 -24.57 38.68 -3.90
C ILE A 19 -24.93 40.15 -4.12
N LYS A 20 -26.13 40.42 -4.64
CA LYS A 20 -26.61 41.79 -4.85
C LYS A 20 -26.78 42.57 -3.56
N ASN A 21 -27.37 41.96 -2.53
CA ASN A 21 -27.57 42.59 -1.23
C ASN A 21 -26.22 42.87 -0.54
N ALA A 22 -25.26 41.95 -0.66
CA ALA A 22 -23.92 42.11 -0.11
C ALA A 22 -23.17 43.29 -0.77
N TYR A 23 -23.22 43.40 -2.09
CA TYR A 23 -22.67 44.54 -2.82
C TYR A 23 -23.30 45.87 -2.40
N GLN A 24 -24.64 45.94 -2.28
CA GLN A 24 -25.33 47.16 -1.83
C GLN A 24 -24.93 47.58 -0.41
N ARG A 25 -24.74 46.61 0.49
CA ARG A 25 -24.25 46.84 1.85
C ARG A 25 -22.83 47.41 1.85
N LEU A 26 -21.92 46.84 1.06
CA LEU A 26 -20.54 47.32 0.94
C LEU A 26 -20.45 48.70 0.30
N LEU A 27 -21.28 48.98 -0.71
CA LEU A 27 -21.39 50.29 -1.35
C LEU A 27 -21.81 51.38 -0.33
N MET A 28 -22.78 51.08 0.54
CA MET A 28 -23.21 52.02 1.59
C MET A 28 -22.12 52.29 2.63
N ARG A 29 -21.37 51.26 3.04
CA ARG A 29 -20.25 51.40 3.99
C ARG A 29 -19.11 52.25 3.39
N HIS A 30 -18.77 52.00 2.13
CA HIS A 30 -17.78 52.81 1.42
C HIS A 30 -18.20 54.29 1.32
N GLN A 31 -19.48 54.57 1.05
CA GLN A 31 -20.01 55.94 1.05
C GLN A 31 -19.95 56.63 2.43
N GLN A 32 -19.90 55.85 3.51
CA GLN A 32 -19.77 56.34 4.89
C GLN A 32 -18.29 56.49 5.33
N ASN A 33 -17.33 56.27 4.42
CA ASN A 33 -15.89 56.19 4.70
C ASN A 33 -15.53 55.10 5.74
N ASP A 34 -16.35 54.05 5.87
CA ASP A 34 -16.03 52.88 6.67
C ASP A 34 -14.98 52.02 5.95
N ASP A 35 -14.07 51.41 6.72
CA ASP A 35 -13.21 50.36 6.19
C ASP A 35 -14.04 49.12 5.84
N THR A 36 -14.04 48.76 4.56
CA THR A 36 -14.76 47.60 4.02
C THR A 36 -13.88 46.36 3.91
N GLY A 37 -12.59 46.46 4.22
CA GLY A 37 -11.63 45.37 4.14
C GLY A 37 -11.19 44.98 2.71
N CYS A 38 -11.71 45.64 1.67
CA CYS A 38 -11.33 45.48 0.26
C CYS A 38 -11.40 46.83 -0.47
N GLU A 39 -10.58 47.01 -1.50
CA GLU A 39 -10.65 48.21 -2.36
C GLU A 39 -11.98 48.25 -3.12
N PHE A 40 -12.53 49.46 -3.31
CA PHE A 40 -13.83 49.64 -3.94
C PHE A 40 -13.86 49.10 -5.39
N GLU A 41 -12.77 49.27 -6.12
CA GLU A 41 -12.59 48.74 -7.47
C GLU A 41 -12.74 47.21 -7.49
N LEU A 42 -12.15 46.52 -6.51
CA LEU A 42 -12.24 45.06 -6.36
C LEU A 42 -13.66 44.63 -5.96
N ILE A 43 -14.36 45.40 -5.11
CA ILE A 43 -15.76 45.14 -4.76
C ILE A 43 -16.65 45.23 -6.00
N GLN A 44 -16.41 46.23 -6.85
CA GLN A 44 -17.16 46.44 -8.08
C GLN A 44 -16.88 45.32 -9.11
N GLU A 45 -15.61 44.95 -9.31
CA GLU A 45 -15.21 43.84 -10.17
C GLU A 45 -15.77 42.49 -9.68
N ALA A 46 -15.74 42.26 -8.37
CA ALA A 46 -16.30 41.06 -7.74
C ALA A 46 -17.81 40.98 -7.98
N TYR A 47 -18.54 42.09 -7.82
CA TYR A 47 -19.97 42.13 -8.13
C TYR A 47 -20.24 41.92 -9.61
N ASP A 48 -19.54 42.62 -10.51
CA ASP A 48 -19.73 42.50 -11.96
C ASP A 48 -19.44 41.09 -12.48
N THR A 49 -18.55 40.36 -11.81
CA THR A 49 -18.23 38.97 -12.12
C THR A 49 -19.24 38.00 -11.51
N LEU A 50 -19.53 38.12 -10.21
CA LEU A 50 -20.35 37.14 -9.48
C LEU A 50 -21.87 37.30 -9.76
N SER A 51 -22.31 38.50 -10.15
CA SER A 51 -23.72 38.79 -10.47
C SER A 51 -24.17 38.24 -11.83
N ASP A 52 -23.25 38.06 -12.78
CA ASP A 52 -23.53 37.40 -14.05
C ASP A 52 -23.24 35.89 -13.93
N PRO A 53 -24.25 35.01 -14.10
CA PRO A 53 -24.05 33.57 -13.94
C PRO A 53 -22.98 32.97 -14.86
N LYS A 54 -22.77 33.51 -16.06
CA LYS A 54 -21.73 33.03 -16.99
C LYS A 54 -20.36 33.51 -16.54
N LYS A 55 -20.22 34.77 -16.14
CA LYS A 55 -18.94 35.30 -15.63
C LYS A 55 -18.55 34.63 -14.32
N ARG A 56 -19.50 34.46 -13.40
CA ARG A 56 -19.33 33.71 -12.15
C ARG A 56 -18.81 32.31 -12.41
N ARG A 57 -19.41 31.61 -13.37
CA ARG A 57 -18.97 30.26 -13.73
C ARG A 57 -17.53 30.22 -14.26
N LEU A 58 -17.17 31.12 -15.16
CA LEU A 58 -15.80 31.21 -15.67
C LEU A 58 -14.82 31.55 -14.54
N TYR A 59 -15.24 32.41 -13.62
CA TYR A 59 -14.46 32.73 -12.44
C TYR A 59 -14.29 31.52 -11.51
N ASP A 60 -15.36 30.78 -11.22
CA ASP A 60 -15.33 29.57 -10.38
C ASP A 60 -14.36 28.51 -10.91
N ILE A 61 -14.39 28.25 -12.22
CA ILE A 61 -13.45 27.32 -12.86
C ILE A 61 -12.02 27.87 -12.79
N SER A 62 -11.83 29.18 -12.92
CA SER A 62 -10.49 29.79 -12.87
C SER A 62 -9.81 29.67 -11.51
N LEU A 63 -10.58 29.50 -10.43
CA LEU A 63 -10.06 29.28 -9.09
C LEU A 63 -9.41 27.91 -8.91
N TRP A 64 -9.59 26.97 -9.85
CA TRP A 64 -9.00 25.63 -9.78
C TRP A 64 -7.55 25.57 -10.27
N GLY A 65 -7.01 26.68 -10.79
CA GLY A 65 -5.61 26.77 -11.21
C GLY A 65 -5.35 26.28 -12.64
N SER A 66 -4.07 26.04 -12.95
CA SER A 66 -3.61 25.71 -14.31
C SER A 66 -4.22 24.43 -14.89
N ASP A 67 -4.55 23.49 -14.02
CA ASP A 67 -5.05 22.17 -14.42
C ASP A 67 -6.48 22.22 -14.96
N ALA A 68 -7.18 23.35 -14.77
CA ALA A 68 -8.54 23.59 -15.26
C ALA A 68 -8.61 24.42 -16.57
N ALA A 69 -7.46 24.68 -17.22
CA ALA A 69 -7.40 25.56 -18.38
C ALA A 69 -8.27 25.12 -19.57
N HIS A 70 -8.36 23.82 -19.84
CA HIS A 70 -9.21 23.30 -20.92
C HIS A 70 -10.70 23.42 -20.58
N TYR A 71 -11.10 23.31 -19.31
CA TYR A 71 -12.49 23.55 -18.92
C TYR A 71 -12.89 24.99 -19.23
N LEU A 72 -12.06 25.98 -18.87
CA LEU A 72 -12.30 27.39 -19.20
C LEU A 72 -12.42 27.61 -20.71
N ARG A 73 -11.51 27.02 -21.49
CA ARG A 73 -11.50 27.13 -22.94
C ARG A 73 -12.80 26.60 -23.54
N PHE A 74 -13.19 25.37 -23.21
CA PHE A 74 -14.39 24.74 -23.74
C PHE A 74 -15.69 25.38 -23.24
N GLU A 75 -15.68 25.93 -22.03
CA GLU A 75 -16.80 26.72 -21.50
C GLU A 75 -17.00 28.01 -22.31
N ARG A 76 -15.91 28.72 -22.63
CA ARG A 76 -15.95 29.93 -23.48
C ARG A 76 -16.37 29.63 -24.92
N GLU A 77 -15.84 28.54 -25.49
CA GLU A 77 -16.16 28.09 -26.84
C GLU A 77 -17.59 27.52 -26.95
N GLY A 78 -18.22 27.18 -25.82
CA GLY A 78 -19.53 26.54 -25.80
C GLY A 78 -19.51 25.16 -26.46
N LEU A 79 -18.53 24.33 -26.10
CA LEU A 79 -18.33 23.00 -26.67
C LEU A 79 -19.65 22.21 -26.68
N ARG A 80 -20.10 21.81 -27.87
CA ARG A 80 -21.31 21.01 -28.05
C ARG A 80 -20.97 19.53 -28.01
N PHE A 81 -21.80 18.78 -27.30
CA PHE A 81 -21.73 17.31 -27.25
C PHE A 81 -23.14 16.72 -27.16
N ALA A 82 -23.25 15.42 -27.41
CA ALA A 82 -24.48 14.65 -27.29
C ALA A 82 -24.27 13.45 -26.37
N LEU A 83 -25.26 13.17 -25.53
CA LEU A 83 -25.29 11.92 -24.78
C LEU A 83 -25.92 10.83 -25.62
N ILE A 84 -25.28 9.68 -25.62
CA ILE A 84 -25.72 8.50 -26.35
C ILE A 84 -26.66 7.72 -25.44
N THR A 85 -27.82 7.28 -25.93
CA THR A 85 -28.81 6.58 -25.11
C THR A 85 -28.35 5.19 -24.67
N ASN A 86 -27.60 4.49 -25.53
CA ASN A 86 -27.04 3.17 -25.26
C ASN A 86 -25.53 3.18 -25.58
N PRO A 87 -24.73 3.94 -24.82
CA PRO A 87 -23.32 4.18 -25.13
C PRO A 87 -22.53 2.87 -25.21
N GLN A 88 -22.88 1.86 -24.40
CA GLN A 88 -22.25 0.53 -24.38
C GLN A 88 -22.36 -0.26 -25.69
N LYS A 89 -23.22 0.15 -26.63
CA LYS A 89 -23.33 -0.47 -27.96
C LYS A 89 -22.33 0.10 -28.98
N CYS A 90 -21.69 1.21 -28.65
CA CYS A 90 -20.66 1.82 -29.49
C CYS A 90 -19.31 1.19 -29.16
N ASN A 91 -18.47 0.96 -30.18
CA ASN A 91 -17.04 0.87 -29.90
C ASN A 91 -16.53 2.25 -29.47
N TYR A 92 -15.37 2.30 -28.81
CA TYR A 92 -14.85 3.51 -28.17
C TYR A 92 -14.53 4.62 -29.17
N TYR A 93 -14.09 4.28 -30.38
CA TYR A 93 -13.81 5.25 -31.44
C TYR A 93 -15.10 5.89 -31.97
N ASP A 94 -16.11 5.07 -32.23
CA ASP A 94 -17.44 5.51 -32.66
C ASP A 94 -18.14 6.30 -31.56
N TYR A 95 -17.96 5.93 -30.29
CA TYR A 95 -18.51 6.66 -29.16
C TYR A 95 -18.00 8.10 -29.13
N VAL A 96 -16.69 8.30 -29.18
CA VAL A 96 -16.10 9.65 -29.21
C VAL A 96 -16.58 10.44 -30.42
N SER A 97 -16.62 9.78 -31.59
CA SER A 97 -17.11 10.40 -32.82
C SER A 97 -18.58 10.83 -32.71
N ALA A 98 -19.42 10.02 -32.08
CA ALA A 98 -20.84 10.29 -31.88
C ALA A 98 -21.09 11.38 -30.83
N VAL A 99 -20.38 11.36 -29.70
CA VAL A 99 -20.49 12.37 -28.63
C VAL A 99 -20.20 13.76 -29.19
N PHE A 100 -19.17 13.89 -30.02
CA PHE A 100 -18.79 15.18 -30.62
C PHE A 100 -19.41 15.44 -31.99
N ARG A 101 -20.28 14.54 -32.48
CA ARG A 101 -20.96 14.64 -33.79
C ARG A 101 -20.00 14.95 -34.93
N LEU A 102 -18.89 14.22 -34.97
CA LEU A 102 -17.86 14.42 -35.99
C LEU A 102 -18.42 14.10 -37.39
N PRO A 103 -18.10 14.92 -38.41
CA PRO A 103 -18.45 14.59 -39.78
C PRO A 103 -17.70 13.34 -40.25
N GLU A 104 -18.19 12.69 -41.30
CA GLU A 104 -17.68 11.37 -41.74
C GLU A 104 -16.16 11.33 -41.93
N GLN A 105 -15.58 12.37 -42.54
CA GLN A 105 -14.14 12.47 -42.78
C GLN A 105 -13.28 12.71 -41.52
N GLU A 106 -13.88 13.09 -40.40
CA GLU A 106 -13.20 13.35 -39.12
C GLU A 106 -13.48 12.27 -38.07
N LYS A 107 -14.31 11.27 -38.39
CA LYS A 107 -14.57 10.16 -37.49
C LYS A 107 -13.27 9.46 -37.11
N LEU A 108 -13.17 9.08 -35.85
CA LEU A 108 -12.02 8.35 -35.36
C LEU A 108 -11.99 6.96 -35.99
N ILE A 109 -10.82 6.57 -36.48
CA ILE A 109 -10.62 5.28 -37.14
C ILE A 109 -10.10 4.28 -36.09
N PRO A 110 -10.78 3.14 -35.88
CA PRO A 110 -10.30 2.08 -34.99
C PRO A 110 -8.84 1.69 -35.27
N GLY A 111 -8.08 1.43 -34.20
CA GLY A 111 -6.65 1.10 -34.29
C GLY A 111 -5.72 2.31 -34.36
N THR A 112 -6.20 3.49 -34.74
CA THR A 112 -5.37 4.71 -34.77
C THR A 112 -5.21 5.32 -33.37
N ASN A 113 -4.30 6.29 -33.22
CA ASN A 113 -4.16 7.07 -32.00
C ASN A 113 -4.96 8.36 -32.13
N PRO A 114 -6.08 8.53 -31.40
CA PRO A 114 -6.87 9.75 -31.49
C PRO A 114 -6.07 10.97 -30.99
N PRO A 115 -6.30 12.16 -31.57
CA PRO A 115 -5.69 13.39 -31.07
C PRO A 115 -6.00 13.64 -29.59
N ARG A 116 -4.99 14.06 -28.80
CA ARG A 116 -5.12 14.31 -27.35
C ARG A 116 -6.23 15.30 -26.99
N ILE A 117 -6.58 16.22 -27.88
CA ILE A 117 -7.70 17.17 -27.68
C ILE A 117 -9.02 16.45 -27.36
N PHE A 118 -9.24 15.23 -27.85
CA PHE A 118 -10.45 14.47 -27.54
C PHE A 118 -10.49 13.99 -26.09
N TRP A 119 -9.35 13.68 -25.48
CA TRP A 119 -9.29 13.42 -24.04
C TRP A 119 -9.72 14.65 -23.25
N GLU A 120 -9.19 15.84 -23.57
CA GLU A 120 -9.56 17.09 -22.90
C GLU A 120 -11.06 17.40 -23.06
N LYS A 121 -11.61 17.15 -24.26
CA LYS A 121 -13.05 17.31 -24.51
C LYS A 121 -13.88 16.32 -23.71
N LEU A 122 -13.50 15.05 -23.64
CA LEU A 122 -14.19 14.01 -22.87
C LEU A 122 -14.16 14.33 -21.37
N ASP A 123 -13.02 14.80 -20.87
CA ASP A 123 -12.86 15.23 -19.49
C ASP A 123 -13.78 16.42 -19.15
N TYR A 124 -13.88 17.41 -20.05
CA TYR A 124 -14.90 18.47 -19.92
C TYR A 124 -16.32 17.91 -19.94
N VAL A 125 -16.65 16.95 -20.81
CA VAL A 125 -17.97 16.31 -20.81
C VAL A 125 -18.23 15.61 -19.48
N ALA A 126 -17.30 14.82 -18.95
CA ALA A 126 -17.42 14.16 -17.65
C ALA A 126 -17.67 15.17 -16.52
N PHE A 127 -16.94 16.28 -16.52
CA PHE A 127 -17.18 17.40 -15.60
C PHE A 127 -18.63 17.93 -15.70
N ARG A 128 -19.14 18.18 -16.92
CA ARG A 128 -20.53 18.64 -17.12
C ARG A 128 -21.57 17.62 -16.67
N LEU A 129 -21.28 16.33 -16.85
CA LEU A 129 -22.15 15.25 -16.40
C LEU A 129 -22.19 15.15 -14.88
N TYR A 130 -21.03 15.26 -14.22
CA TYR A 130 -20.94 15.32 -12.77
C TYR A 130 -21.74 16.48 -12.16
N GLU A 131 -21.63 17.69 -12.73
CA GLU A 131 -22.46 18.83 -12.30
C GLU A 131 -23.95 18.54 -12.43
N ARG A 132 -24.35 17.93 -13.55
CA ARG A 132 -25.76 17.63 -13.83
C ARG A 132 -26.30 16.52 -12.93
N GLU A 133 -25.51 15.49 -12.70
CA GLU A 133 -25.80 14.40 -11.77
C GLU A 133 -26.03 14.94 -10.36
N ASN A 134 -25.13 15.78 -9.87
CA ASN A 134 -25.24 16.43 -8.56
C ASN A 134 -26.47 17.32 -8.46
N TYR A 135 -26.81 18.04 -9.53
CA TYR A 135 -28.05 18.81 -9.58
C TYR A 135 -29.28 17.90 -9.44
N LEU A 136 -29.33 16.78 -10.15
CA LEU A 136 -30.44 15.82 -10.06
C LEU A 136 -30.52 15.20 -8.65
N LYS A 137 -29.38 14.89 -8.02
CA LYS A 137 -29.32 14.32 -6.66
C LYS A 137 -29.86 15.26 -5.57
N ARG A 138 -29.99 16.58 -5.82
CA ARG A 138 -30.60 17.53 -4.88
C ARG A 138 -32.11 17.38 -4.74
N PHE A 139 -32.77 16.73 -5.71
CA PHE A 139 -34.21 16.52 -5.64
C PHE A 139 -34.53 15.35 -4.69
N PRO A 140 -35.50 15.50 -3.78
CA PRO A 140 -35.88 14.42 -2.86
C PRO A 140 -36.48 13.21 -3.59
N LYS A 141 -37.09 13.43 -4.77
CA LYS A 141 -37.62 12.37 -5.63
C LYS A 141 -37.55 12.78 -7.09
N LEU A 142 -36.98 11.93 -7.93
CA LEU A 142 -36.89 12.13 -9.37
C LEU A 142 -38.18 11.68 -10.08
N ASN A 143 -38.64 12.49 -11.04
CA ASN A 143 -39.70 12.10 -11.97
C ASN A 143 -39.14 11.15 -13.07
N ALA A 144 -40.02 10.55 -13.89
CA ALA A 144 -39.61 9.58 -14.92
C ALA A 144 -38.57 10.13 -15.91
N LYS A 145 -38.72 11.39 -16.34
CA LYS A 145 -37.78 12.05 -17.26
C LYS A 145 -36.40 12.24 -16.61
N GLN A 146 -36.38 12.68 -15.35
CA GLN A 146 -35.15 12.87 -14.57
C GLN A 146 -34.45 11.56 -14.26
N LYS A 147 -35.20 10.48 -13.98
CA LYS A 147 -34.62 9.14 -13.79
C LYS A 147 -33.94 8.65 -15.07
N ASN A 148 -34.64 8.76 -16.20
CA ASN A 148 -34.08 8.40 -17.50
C ASN A 148 -32.86 9.27 -17.87
N GLU A 149 -32.90 10.57 -17.55
CA GLU A 149 -31.75 11.46 -17.74
C GLU A 149 -30.55 11.02 -16.88
N LEU A 150 -30.77 10.72 -15.59
CA LEU A 150 -29.73 10.24 -14.68
C LEU A 150 -29.12 8.92 -15.16
N GLU A 151 -29.95 7.99 -15.64
CA GLU A 151 -29.50 6.72 -16.20
C GLU A 151 -28.59 6.94 -17.43
N ILE A 152 -29.00 7.79 -18.37
CA ILE A 152 -28.18 8.14 -19.55
C ILE A 152 -26.87 8.83 -19.12
N ILE A 153 -26.91 9.72 -18.12
CA ILE A 153 -25.71 10.37 -17.57
C ILE A 153 -24.75 9.32 -17.03
N ASN A 154 -25.23 8.40 -16.18
CA ASN A 154 -24.39 7.39 -15.56
C ASN A 154 -23.74 6.47 -16.61
N LEU A 155 -24.52 5.99 -17.58
CA LEU A 155 -24.00 5.13 -18.66
C LEU A 155 -22.94 5.83 -19.51
N ASN A 156 -23.11 7.14 -19.80
CA ASN A 156 -22.10 7.90 -20.53
C ASN A 156 -20.87 8.17 -19.66
N THR A 157 -21.03 8.50 -18.38
CA THR A 157 -19.92 8.72 -17.45
C THR A 157 -19.04 7.47 -17.34
N GLU A 158 -19.64 6.29 -17.14
CA GLU A 158 -18.94 5.00 -17.09
C GLU A 158 -18.14 4.76 -18.38
N LEU A 159 -18.77 4.96 -19.55
CA LEU A 159 -18.07 4.75 -20.82
C LEU A 159 -16.98 5.80 -21.08
N ILE A 160 -17.17 7.06 -20.68
CA ILE A 160 -16.15 8.11 -20.81
C ILE A 160 -14.90 7.74 -20.00
N ILE A 161 -15.06 7.19 -18.79
CA ILE A 161 -13.94 6.74 -17.95
C ILE A 161 -13.16 5.64 -18.70
N ALA A 162 -13.86 4.59 -19.15
CA ALA A 162 -13.25 3.50 -19.90
C ALA A 162 -12.55 3.99 -21.18
N VAL A 163 -13.23 4.79 -22.01
CA VAL A 163 -12.67 5.35 -23.25
C VAL A 163 -11.44 6.21 -22.97
N SER A 164 -11.48 7.06 -21.93
CA SER A 164 -10.36 7.92 -21.55
C SER A 164 -9.15 7.09 -21.12
N LEU A 165 -9.39 6.07 -20.30
CA LEU A 165 -8.34 5.17 -19.82
C LEU A 165 -7.72 4.36 -20.96
N ILE A 166 -8.56 3.80 -21.83
CA ILE A 166 -8.17 2.87 -22.88
C ILE A 166 -7.56 3.59 -24.07
N LEU A 167 -8.23 4.58 -24.65
CA LEU A 167 -7.76 5.20 -25.90
C LEU A 167 -6.64 6.23 -25.68
N PHE A 168 -6.54 6.83 -24.50
CA PHE A 168 -5.65 7.99 -24.28
C PHE A 168 -4.57 7.78 -23.21
N ASN A 169 -4.82 6.94 -22.21
CA ASN A 169 -3.90 6.82 -21.06
C ASN A 169 -3.08 5.52 -21.05
N SER A 170 -3.58 4.43 -21.64
CA SER A 170 -2.91 3.13 -21.58
C SER A 170 -2.74 2.48 -22.95
N PRO A 171 -1.57 2.64 -23.60
CA PRO A 171 -1.28 2.01 -24.89
C PRO A 171 -1.45 0.48 -24.87
N ARG A 172 -1.15 -0.17 -23.74
CA ARG A 172 -1.32 -1.61 -23.58
C ARG A 172 -2.79 -1.99 -23.53
N ARG A 173 -3.62 -1.34 -22.71
CA ARG A 173 -5.05 -1.64 -22.68
C ARG A 173 -5.73 -1.29 -24.01
N LYS A 174 -5.29 -0.23 -24.70
CA LYS A 174 -5.70 0.08 -26.09
C LYS A 174 -5.46 -1.08 -27.03
N GLN A 175 -4.28 -1.70 -27.00
CA GLN A 175 -3.97 -2.86 -27.86
C GLN A 175 -4.89 -4.04 -27.60
N PHE A 176 -5.26 -4.31 -26.34
CA PHE A 176 -6.26 -5.33 -26.00
C PHE A 176 -7.65 -4.96 -26.53
N TYR A 177 -8.05 -3.71 -26.36
CA TYR A 177 -9.32 -3.24 -26.90
C TYR A 177 -9.37 -3.36 -28.43
N ASP A 178 -8.32 -2.90 -29.12
CA ASP A 178 -8.19 -2.99 -30.57
C ASP A 178 -8.19 -4.46 -31.04
N LEU A 179 -7.57 -5.37 -30.28
CA LEU A 179 -7.60 -6.80 -30.55
C LEU A 179 -9.03 -7.36 -30.51
N SER A 180 -9.88 -6.87 -29.60
CA SER A 180 -11.31 -7.23 -29.56
C SER A 180 -12.08 -6.79 -30.82
N LEU A 181 -11.59 -5.74 -31.50
CA LEU A 181 -12.10 -5.27 -32.79
C LEU A 181 -11.45 -6.00 -33.98
N GLY A 182 -10.57 -6.96 -33.73
CA GLY A 182 -9.84 -7.70 -34.77
C GLY A 182 -8.63 -6.96 -35.33
N ILE A 183 -8.14 -5.93 -34.65
CA ILE A 183 -7.00 -5.13 -35.07
C ILE A 183 -5.75 -5.62 -34.33
N ILE A 184 -4.84 -6.24 -35.07
CA ILE A 184 -3.61 -6.82 -34.52
C ILE A 184 -2.44 -5.87 -34.78
N HIS A 185 -1.90 -5.29 -33.71
CA HIS A 185 -0.81 -4.31 -33.79
C HIS A 185 0.59 -4.92 -33.96
N ASN A 186 0.81 -6.11 -33.40
CA ASN A 186 2.11 -6.78 -33.37
C ASN A 186 1.97 -8.28 -33.09
N SER A 187 3.08 -9.01 -33.16
CA SER A 187 3.13 -10.46 -32.92
C SER A 187 2.77 -10.85 -31.48
N GLU A 188 3.07 -10.01 -30.49
CA GLU A 188 2.72 -10.25 -29.08
C GLU A 188 1.19 -10.30 -28.90
N MET A 189 0.45 -9.36 -29.51
CA MET A 189 -1.02 -9.36 -29.48
C MET A 189 -1.63 -10.54 -30.24
N ALA A 190 -1.05 -10.91 -31.38
CA ALA A 190 -1.47 -12.12 -32.12
C ALA A 190 -1.28 -13.39 -31.27
N GLU A 191 -0.16 -13.48 -30.55
CA GLU A 191 0.11 -14.60 -29.64
C GLU A 191 -0.88 -14.62 -28.48
N ILE A 192 -1.18 -13.45 -27.88
CA ILE A 192 -2.18 -13.32 -26.81
C ILE A 192 -3.55 -13.80 -27.29
N GLU A 193 -4.04 -13.35 -28.46
CA GLU A 193 -5.33 -13.80 -29.03
C GLU A 193 -5.41 -15.33 -29.10
N ASN A 194 -4.34 -15.97 -29.59
CA ASN A 194 -4.28 -17.42 -29.69
C ASN A 194 -4.27 -18.09 -28.30
N ARG A 195 -3.45 -17.59 -27.37
CA ARG A 195 -3.29 -18.18 -26.03
C ARG A 195 -4.52 -18.02 -25.14
N ILE A 196 -5.32 -16.97 -25.31
CA ILE A 196 -6.58 -16.81 -24.55
C ILE A 196 -7.74 -17.61 -25.14
N GLY A 197 -7.54 -18.33 -26.26
CA GLY A 197 -8.58 -19.12 -26.92
C GLY A 197 -9.45 -18.32 -27.90
N GLY A 198 -8.91 -17.23 -28.45
CA GLY A 198 -9.56 -16.38 -29.45
C GLY A 198 -10.14 -15.09 -28.87
N ARG A 199 -10.34 -14.09 -29.73
CA ARG A 199 -10.82 -12.75 -29.35
C ARG A 199 -12.20 -12.74 -28.67
N GLU A 200 -13.05 -13.73 -28.92
CA GLU A 200 -14.38 -13.84 -28.31
C GLU A 200 -14.33 -13.86 -26.78
N ASN A 201 -13.29 -14.49 -26.20
CA ASN A 201 -13.09 -14.48 -24.75
C ASN A 201 -12.72 -13.08 -24.23
N LEU A 202 -11.97 -12.31 -25.02
CA LEU A 202 -11.62 -10.93 -24.71
C LEU A 202 -12.83 -10.01 -24.83
N ILE A 203 -13.66 -10.18 -25.88
CA ILE A 203 -14.91 -9.42 -26.06
C ILE A 203 -15.83 -9.61 -24.84
N LYS A 204 -16.10 -10.86 -24.46
CA LYS A 204 -16.91 -11.17 -23.26
C LYS A 204 -16.35 -10.58 -21.98
N HIS A 205 -15.02 -10.50 -21.87
CA HIS A 205 -14.38 -9.86 -20.72
C HIS A 205 -14.62 -8.34 -20.73
N ILE A 206 -14.40 -7.67 -21.86
CA ILE A 206 -14.58 -6.21 -22.02
C ILE A 206 -16.02 -5.79 -21.74
N GLU A 207 -17.00 -6.61 -22.10
CA GLU A 207 -18.42 -6.36 -21.77
C GLU A 207 -18.67 -6.29 -20.25
N ARG A 208 -17.91 -7.03 -19.44
CA ARG A 208 -18.00 -7.03 -17.98
C ARG A 208 -17.05 -6.02 -17.33
N ASP A 209 -15.88 -5.83 -17.90
CA ASP A 209 -14.81 -4.96 -17.42
C ASP A 209 -14.32 -4.05 -18.57
N PRO A 210 -15.03 -2.95 -18.85
CA PRO A 210 -14.68 -2.00 -19.91
C PRO A 210 -13.31 -1.34 -19.71
N GLU A 211 -12.81 -1.30 -18.48
CA GLU A 211 -11.51 -0.73 -18.17
C GLU A 211 -10.35 -1.68 -18.51
N ILE A 212 -10.63 -2.96 -18.78
CA ILE A 212 -9.63 -3.99 -19.12
C ILE A 212 -8.53 -4.04 -18.05
N ASP A 213 -8.95 -4.12 -16.79
CA ASP A 213 -8.06 -4.09 -15.65
C ASP A 213 -7.13 -5.30 -15.60
N ILE A 214 -7.50 -6.40 -16.29
CA ILE A 214 -6.67 -7.60 -16.40
C ILE A 214 -5.46 -7.46 -17.34
N ALA A 215 -5.35 -6.38 -18.12
CA ALA A 215 -4.36 -6.30 -19.20
C ALA A 215 -2.92 -6.54 -18.71
N ILE A 216 -2.57 -5.97 -17.55
CA ILE A 216 -1.24 -6.17 -16.94
C ILE A 216 -1.05 -7.63 -16.49
N GLY A 217 -2.07 -8.23 -15.87
CA GLY A 217 -2.05 -9.61 -15.41
C GLY A 217 -1.93 -10.62 -16.56
N VAL A 218 -2.65 -10.38 -17.67
CA VAL A 218 -2.54 -11.21 -18.89
C VAL A 218 -1.12 -11.18 -19.45
N LEU A 219 -0.50 -10.00 -19.51
CA LEU A 219 0.89 -9.87 -19.95
C LEU A 219 1.87 -10.57 -19.00
N ALA A 220 1.65 -10.46 -17.68
CA ALA A 220 2.48 -11.16 -16.70
C ALA A 220 2.39 -12.69 -16.87
N LEU A 221 1.17 -13.23 -17.02
CA LEU A 221 0.94 -14.65 -17.30
C LEU A 221 1.56 -15.08 -18.63
N GLN A 222 1.47 -14.26 -19.68
CA GLN A 222 2.09 -14.57 -20.97
C GLN A 222 3.60 -14.71 -20.83
N LYS A 223 4.27 -13.73 -20.19
CA LYS A 223 5.72 -13.74 -19.99
C LYS A 223 6.19 -14.89 -19.11
N ALA A 224 5.37 -15.30 -18.14
CA ALA A 224 5.62 -16.48 -17.32
C ALA A 224 5.26 -17.82 -18.01
N ASN A 225 4.82 -17.81 -19.28
CA ASN A 225 4.32 -18.98 -20.01
C ASN A 225 3.11 -19.67 -19.34
N LEU A 226 2.34 -18.94 -18.53
CA LEU A 226 1.13 -19.41 -17.86
C LEU A 226 -0.16 -18.97 -18.59
N LEU A 227 -0.08 -18.11 -19.60
CA LEU A 227 -1.27 -17.69 -20.34
C LEU A 227 -1.77 -18.84 -21.23
N ASN A 228 -2.98 -19.29 -20.89
CA ASN A 228 -3.78 -20.26 -21.62
C ASN A 228 -5.28 -19.90 -21.42
N PRO A 229 -6.22 -20.55 -22.13
CA PRO A 229 -7.64 -20.17 -22.04
C PRO A 229 -8.22 -20.33 -20.64
N GLU A 230 -7.80 -21.36 -19.89
CA GLU A 230 -8.28 -21.61 -18.53
C GLU A 230 -7.83 -20.52 -17.56
N ASN A 231 -6.52 -20.20 -17.56
CA ASN A 231 -5.96 -19.17 -16.69
C ASN A 231 -6.47 -17.76 -17.05
N PHE A 232 -6.69 -17.48 -18.35
CA PHE A 232 -7.37 -16.26 -18.77
C PHE A 232 -8.78 -16.17 -18.17
N LEU A 233 -9.57 -17.23 -18.25
CA LEU A 233 -10.92 -17.26 -17.68
C LEU A 233 -10.90 -17.12 -16.15
N LYS A 234 -9.98 -17.82 -15.46
CA LYS A 234 -9.79 -17.69 -14.00
C LYS A 234 -9.48 -16.25 -13.59
N LEU A 235 -8.52 -15.60 -14.26
CA LEU A 235 -8.18 -14.20 -14.00
C LEU A 235 -9.35 -13.27 -14.32
N SER A 236 -9.94 -13.44 -15.51
CA SER A 236 -11.06 -12.63 -16.00
C SER A 236 -12.23 -12.68 -15.02
N GLN A 237 -12.63 -13.87 -14.57
CA GLN A 237 -13.82 -14.12 -13.75
C GLN A 237 -13.58 -14.01 -12.24
N SER A 238 -12.38 -13.60 -11.82
CA SER A 238 -12.07 -13.38 -10.42
C SER A 238 -13.07 -12.41 -9.77
N LYS A 239 -13.41 -12.66 -8.50
CA LYS A 239 -14.29 -11.79 -7.70
C LYS A 239 -13.52 -10.71 -6.94
N GLY A 240 -12.20 -10.79 -6.92
CA GLY A 240 -11.33 -9.76 -6.38
C GLY A 240 -11.22 -8.53 -7.29
N LYS A 241 -10.56 -7.49 -6.79
CA LYS A 241 -10.27 -6.28 -7.58
C LYS A 241 -9.25 -6.61 -8.69
N LEU A 242 -9.71 -6.63 -9.94
CA LEU A 242 -8.95 -7.14 -11.09
C LEU A 242 -7.64 -6.39 -11.33
N ILE A 243 -7.62 -5.06 -11.14
CA ILE A 243 -6.40 -4.27 -11.26
C ILE A 243 -5.37 -4.66 -10.21
N SER A 244 -5.79 -4.87 -8.97
CA SER A 244 -4.90 -5.27 -7.88
C SER A 244 -4.34 -6.67 -8.10
N ILE A 245 -5.17 -7.62 -8.54
CA ILE A 245 -4.70 -8.97 -8.93
C ILE A 245 -3.65 -8.87 -10.04
N SER A 246 -3.89 -8.03 -11.05
CA SER A 246 -2.96 -7.85 -12.16
C SER A 246 -1.62 -7.26 -11.74
N LEU A 247 -1.63 -6.30 -10.81
CA LEU A 247 -0.41 -5.73 -10.24
C LEU A 247 0.35 -6.75 -9.39
N VAL A 248 -0.34 -7.54 -8.56
CA VAL A 248 0.28 -8.66 -7.83
C VAL A 248 0.93 -9.65 -8.80
N LEU A 249 0.26 -10.05 -9.89
CA LEU A 249 0.85 -10.94 -10.89
C LEU A 249 2.10 -10.34 -11.53
N GLN A 250 2.10 -9.03 -11.79
CA GLN A 250 3.27 -8.34 -12.30
C GLN A 250 4.44 -8.37 -11.31
N ASP A 251 4.19 -8.11 -10.02
CA ASP A 251 5.20 -8.16 -8.96
C ASP A 251 5.78 -9.57 -8.80
N LEU A 252 4.93 -10.61 -8.81
CA LEU A 252 5.37 -12.00 -8.77
C LEU A 252 6.22 -12.37 -9.99
N HIS A 253 5.85 -11.88 -11.18
CA HIS A 253 6.64 -12.10 -12.40
C HIS A 253 8.01 -11.40 -12.30
N GLN A 254 8.04 -10.14 -11.86
CA GLN A 254 9.28 -9.38 -11.71
C GLN A 254 10.24 -10.03 -10.71
N ALA A 255 9.71 -10.62 -9.65
CA ALA A 255 10.49 -11.37 -8.67
C ALA A 255 10.85 -12.81 -9.11
N GLY A 256 10.39 -13.25 -10.29
CA GLY A 256 10.68 -14.59 -10.81
C GLY A 256 9.92 -15.72 -10.10
N ILE A 257 8.86 -15.41 -9.38
CA ILE A 257 8.05 -16.36 -8.59
C ILE A 257 6.63 -16.53 -9.12
N LEU A 258 6.28 -15.99 -10.30
CA LEU A 258 4.99 -16.24 -10.93
C LEU A 258 4.92 -17.67 -11.48
N THR A 259 4.43 -18.61 -10.67
CA THR A 259 4.19 -20.02 -11.01
C THR A 259 2.70 -20.32 -11.06
N GLN A 260 2.30 -21.47 -11.62
CA GLN A 260 0.89 -21.92 -11.59
C GLN A 260 0.36 -22.00 -10.15
N ALA A 261 1.17 -22.53 -9.23
CA ALA A 261 0.79 -22.65 -7.81
C ALA A 261 0.55 -21.28 -7.17
N ASN A 262 1.43 -20.30 -7.43
CA ASN A 262 1.26 -18.95 -6.87
C ASN A 262 0.10 -18.18 -7.52
N PHE A 263 -0.15 -18.39 -8.83
CA PHE A 263 -1.35 -17.86 -9.48
C PHE A 263 -2.63 -18.41 -8.82
N GLU A 264 -2.69 -19.72 -8.59
CA GLU A 264 -3.84 -20.34 -7.93
C GLU A 264 -3.99 -19.90 -6.46
N LEU A 265 -2.87 -19.75 -5.74
CA LEU A 265 -2.86 -19.24 -4.37
C LEU A 265 -3.42 -17.81 -4.31
N LEU A 266 -3.01 -16.92 -5.23
CA LEU A 266 -3.59 -15.58 -5.33
C LEU A 266 -5.10 -15.61 -5.51
N LEU A 267 -5.59 -16.45 -6.42
CA LEU A 267 -7.02 -16.52 -6.73
C LEU A 267 -7.85 -17.14 -5.60
N GLN A 268 -7.28 -18.06 -4.81
CA GLN A 268 -7.94 -18.58 -3.61
C GLN A 268 -8.23 -17.47 -2.58
N HIS A 269 -7.41 -16.42 -2.57
CA HIS A 269 -7.53 -15.29 -1.66
C HIS A 269 -7.84 -13.96 -2.38
N GLU A 270 -8.46 -14.01 -3.56
CA GLU A 270 -8.71 -12.87 -4.46
C GLU A 270 -9.39 -11.66 -3.79
N LYS A 271 -10.17 -11.87 -2.71
CA LYS A 271 -10.85 -10.80 -1.98
C LYS A 271 -9.91 -9.79 -1.34
N ASN A 272 -8.69 -10.21 -0.98
CA ASN A 272 -7.67 -9.35 -0.34
C ASN A 272 -6.62 -8.87 -1.35
N ALA A 273 -6.90 -8.92 -2.66
CA ALA A 273 -5.92 -8.58 -3.69
C ALA A 273 -5.33 -7.17 -3.53
N LEU A 274 -6.11 -6.20 -3.04
CA LEU A 274 -5.61 -4.86 -2.76
C LEU A 274 -4.59 -4.86 -1.62
N ASP A 275 -4.83 -5.62 -0.56
CA ASP A 275 -3.89 -5.71 0.57
C ASP A 275 -2.60 -6.41 0.14
N TYR A 276 -2.70 -7.42 -0.73
CA TYR A 276 -1.54 -8.09 -1.33
C TYR A 276 -0.75 -7.16 -2.26
N GLU A 277 -1.43 -6.37 -3.08
CA GLU A 277 -0.80 -5.34 -3.93
C GLU A 277 0.00 -4.35 -3.08
N ILE A 278 -0.63 -3.79 -2.04
CA ILE A 278 0.02 -2.84 -1.14
C ILE A 278 1.22 -3.50 -0.45
N GLY A 279 1.03 -4.71 0.09
CA GLY A 279 2.08 -5.43 0.80
C GLY A 279 3.30 -5.74 -0.09
N LEU A 280 3.07 -6.29 -1.28
CA LEU A 280 4.14 -6.62 -2.23
C LEU A 280 4.84 -5.37 -2.76
N SER A 281 4.11 -4.30 -3.06
CA SER A 281 4.70 -3.03 -3.50
C SER A 281 5.66 -2.45 -2.45
N ARG A 282 5.28 -2.52 -1.17
CA ARG A 282 6.11 -2.09 -0.03
C ARG A 282 7.37 -2.94 0.09
N MET A 283 7.22 -4.25 0.05
CA MET A 283 8.34 -5.20 0.11
C MET A 283 9.28 -5.10 -1.10
N GLY A 284 8.76 -4.74 -2.28
CA GLY A 284 9.54 -4.55 -3.50
C GLY A 284 10.57 -3.42 -3.38
N ARG A 285 10.27 -2.37 -2.61
CA ARG A 285 11.18 -1.23 -2.38
C ARG A 285 12.44 -1.60 -1.61
N VAL A 286 12.37 -2.67 -0.82
CA VAL A 286 13.47 -3.17 0.03
C VAL A 286 13.97 -4.55 -0.42
N GLY A 287 13.57 -5.02 -1.61
CA GLY A 287 14.05 -6.27 -2.18
C GLY A 287 13.59 -7.54 -1.45
N LEU A 288 12.45 -7.49 -0.76
CA LEU A 288 11.94 -8.63 0.03
C LEU A 288 10.92 -9.50 -0.72
N VAL A 289 10.55 -9.17 -1.96
CA VAL A 289 9.60 -9.99 -2.73
C VAL A 289 10.26 -11.31 -3.16
N ASN A 290 9.89 -12.40 -2.49
CA ASN A 290 10.32 -13.76 -2.77
C ASN A 290 9.25 -14.78 -2.35
N GLN A 291 9.46 -16.07 -2.64
CA GLN A 291 8.49 -17.13 -2.36
C GLN A 291 8.05 -17.16 -0.89
N LYS A 292 9.01 -17.13 0.05
CA LYS A 292 8.75 -17.18 1.49
C LYS A 292 7.82 -16.04 1.92
N PHE A 293 8.14 -14.81 1.50
CA PHE A 293 7.37 -13.65 1.93
C PHE A 293 6.05 -13.48 1.19
N TYR A 294 5.93 -13.99 -0.03
CA TYR A 294 4.65 -14.06 -0.71
C TYR A 294 3.67 -14.97 0.05
N GLU A 295 4.12 -16.18 0.44
CA GLU A 295 3.30 -17.10 1.25
C GLU A 295 2.90 -16.46 2.59
N VAL A 296 3.86 -15.81 3.26
CA VAL A 296 3.59 -15.05 4.50
C VAL A 296 2.51 -13.99 4.29
N LEU A 297 2.61 -13.17 3.23
CA LEU A 297 1.61 -12.15 2.94
C LEU A 297 0.23 -12.76 2.69
N VAL A 298 0.14 -13.81 1.88
CA VAL A 298 -1.15 -14.48 1.60
C VAL A 298 -1.80 -14.96 2.90
N HIS A 299 -1.03 -15.56 3.81
CA HIS A 299 -1.52 -16.01 5.11
C HIS A 299 -2.04 -14.88 6.02
N THR A 300 -1.57 -13.65 5.82
CA THR A 300 -2.01 -12.48 6.61
C THR A 300 -3.32 -11.85 6.11
N ASN A 301 -3.84 -12.29 4.95
CA ASN A 301 -5.12 -11.86 4.38
C ASN A 301 -5.25 -10.33 4.34
N GLN A 302 -6.30 -9.77 4.95
CA GLN A 302 -6.58 -8.33 5.01
C GLN A 302 -5.48 -7.49 5.67
N PHE A 303 -4.53 -8.12 6.38
CA PHE A 303 -3.41 -7.44 7.04
C PHE A 303 -2.15 -7.39 6.19
N ALA A 304 -2.18 -7.91 4.95
CA ALA A 304 -0.99 -7.98 4.10
C ALA A 304 -0.38 -6.61 3.79
N GLY A 305 -1.21 -5.58 3.67
CA GLY A 305 -0.74 -4.20 3.46
C GLY A 305 0.04 -3.67 4.67
N GLU A 306 -0.49 -3.83 5.88
CA GLU A 306 0.17 -3.43 7.12
C GLU A 306 1.43 -4.25 7.39
N VAL A 307 1.39 -5.56 7.12
CA VAL A 307 2.55 -6.44 7.26
C VAL A 307 3.65 -6.00 6.30
N GLY A 308 3.35 -5.80 5.01
CA GLY A 308 4.35 -5.35 4.04
C GLY A 308 4.96 -3.98 4.40
N THR A 309 4.14 -3.05 4.93
CA THR A 309 4.62 -1.75 5.43
C THR A 309 5.56 -1.92 6.62
N ALA A 310 5.18 -2.73 7.61
CA ALA A 310 6.02 -3.01 8.77
C ALA A 310 7.33 -3.72 8.38
N LEU A 311 7.32 -4.62 7.39
CA LEU A 311 8.54 -5.26 6.89
C LEU A 311 9.47 -4.28 6.15
N GLU A 312 8.91 -3.32 5.39
CA GLU A 312 9.68 -2.20 4.82
C GLU A 312 10.37 -1.40 5.94
N ASP A 313 9.62 -0.99 6.96
CA ASP A 313 10.16 -0.19 8.08
C ASP A 313 11.26 -0.93 8.84
N LEU A 314 11.05 -2.21 9.18
CA LEU A 314 12.07 -3.03 9.86
C LEU A 314 13.35 -3.11 9.02
N SER A 315 13.23 -3.21 7.70
CA SER A 315 14.37 -3.26 6.78
C SER A 315 15.12 -1.94 6.72
N VAL A 316 14.39 -0.83 6.56
CA VAL A 316 14.95 0.53 6.51
C VAL A 316 15.65 0.91 7.82
N LEU A 317 15.11 0.50 8.96
CA LEU A 317 15.67 0.75 10.29
C LEU A 317 16.83 -0.20 10.66
N GLY A 318 17.15 -1.18 9.80
CA GLY A 318 18.25 -2.13 10.05
C GLY A 318 17.98 -3.08 11.22
N ILE A 319 16.70 -3.40 11.47
CA ILE A 319 16.24 -4.31 12.54
C ILE A 319 15.45 -5.50 11.99
N PHE A 320 15.64 -5.80 10.70
CA PHE A 320 14.99 -6.91 10.02
C PHE A 320 15.78 -8.21 10.22
N ASN A 321 15.22 -9.15 10.99
CA ASN A 321 15.76 -10.49 11.18
C ASN A 321 14.63 -11.52 11.29
N GLU A 322 14.98 -12.80 11.44
CA GLU A 322 14.02 -13.90 11.45
C GLU A 322 12.92 -13.74 12.52
N LEU A 323 13.25 -13.25 13.71
CA LEU A 323 12.27 -13.07 14.78
C LEU A 323 11.40 -11.83 14.57
N THR A 324 11.97 -10.71 14.09
CA THR A 324 11.20 -9.47 13.93
C THR A 324 10.12 -9.61 12.89
N TRP A 325 10.42 -10.14 11.70
CA TRP A 325 9.38 -10.35 10.68
C TRP A 325 8.34 -11.40 11.11
N GLN A 326 8.74 -12.47 11.81
CA GLN A 326 7.81 -13.49 12.29
C GLN A 326 6.81 -12.92 13.31
N VAL A 327 7.27 -12.02 14.19
CA VAL A 327 6.37 -11.34 15.12
C VAL A 327 5.36 -10.48 14.37
N ILE A 328 5.80 -9.72 13.35
CA ILE A 328 4.89 -8.90 12.52
C ILE A 328 3.84 -9.76 11.84
N ALA A 329 4.27 -10.84 11.17
CA ALA A 329 3.38 -11.67 10.38
C ALA A 329 2.42 -12.52 11.22
N TYR A 330 2.90 -13.09 12.34
CA TYR A 330 2.17 -14.16 13.03
C TYR A 330 1.63 -13.80 14.41
N LYS A 331 2.21 -12.81 15.10
CA LYS A 331 1.76 -12.43 16.45
C LYS A 331 0.94 -11.16 16.45
N ILE A 332 1.33 -10.19 15.64
CA ILE A 332 0.71 -8.86 15.61
C ILE A 332 0.40 -8.38 14.18
N PRO A 333 -0.19 -9.22 13.30
CA PRO A 333 -0.59 -8.75 11.98
C PRO A 333 -1.62 -7.62 12.13
N GLY A 334 -1.35 -6.48 11.49
CA GLY A 334 -2.22 -5.30 11.55
C GLY A 334 -2.07 -4.40 12.79
N ALA A 335 -1.08 -4.61 13.66
CA ALA A 335 -0.93 -3.82 14.88
C ALA A 335 -0.45 -2.37 14.69
N GLY A 336 -0.40 -1.84 13.46
CA GLY A 336 -0.10 -0.42 13.22
C GLY A 336 1.28 0.05 13.73
N ILE A 337 2.25 -0.87 13.88
CA ILE A 337 3.53 -0.57 14.55
C ILE A 337 4.41 0.48 13.85
N TRP A 338 4.07 0.85 12.62
CA TRP A 338 4.80 1.85 11.85
C TRP A 338 4.75 3.25 12.48
N GLU A 339 3.64 3.61 13.14
CA GLU A 339 3.50 4.91 13.81
C GLU A 339 4.49 5.03 14.99
N PRO A 340 4.48 4.10 15.96
CA PRO A 340 5.50 4.06 17.01
C PRO A 340 6.94 4.00 16.49
N LEU A 341 7.23 3.17 15.47
CA LEU A 341 8.58 3.05 14.92
C LEU A 341 9.06 4.35 14.28
N ARG A 342 8.18 5.07 13.57
CA ARG A 342 8.49 6.39 13.01
C ARG A 342 8.76 7.41 14.10
N GLN A 343 7.94 7.44 15.16
CA GLN A 343 8.16 8.32 16.30
C GLN A 343 9.55 8.06 16.93
N MET A 344 9.90 6.79 17.15
CA MET A 344 11.22 6.42 17.67
C MET A 344 12.35 6.87 16.73
N GLN A 345 12.16 6.75 15.42
CA GLN A 345 13.14 7.24 14.43
C GLN A 345 13.32 8.76 14.49
N GLU A 346 12.23 9.52 14.58
CA GLU A 346 12.26 10.99 14.72
C GLU A 346 12.96 11.42 16.03
N GLU A 347 12.81 10.63 17.08
CA GLU A 347 13.52 10.80 18.36
C GLU A 347 15.00 10.38 18.31
N GLY A 348 15.50 9.88 17.18
CA GLY A 348 16.88 9.43 17.01
C GLY A 348 17.21 8.12 17.71
N PHE A 349 16.20 7.28 17.99
CA PHE A 349 16.37 6.02 18.72
C PHE A 349 17.20 4.98 17.96
N PHE A 350 17.03 4.92 16.64
CA PHE A 350 17.74 3.95 15.80
C PHE A 350 19.04 4.55 15.27
N THR A 351 20.16 4.21 15.91
CA THR A 351 21.49 4.59 15.41
C THR A 351 22.08 3.49 14.54
N LYS A 352 23.03 3.85 13.68
CA LYS A 352 23.78 2.87 12.86
C LYS A 352 24.47 1.82 13.72
N GLU A 353 25.03 2.23 14.86
CA GLU A 353 25.69 1.33 15.81
C GLU A 353 24.70 0.32 16.41
N ASP A 354 23.48 0.75 16.75
CA ASP A 354 22.44 -0.13 17.27
C ASP A 354 22.02 -1.17 16.23
N SER A 355 21.79 -0.76 14.98
CA SER A 355 21.45 -1.67 13.88
C SER A 355 22.59 -2.67 13.61
N GLU A 356 23.85 -2.20 13.55
CA GLU A 356 25.01 -3.07 13.34
C GLU A 356 25.21 -4.07 14.49
N ALA A 357 24.98 -3.66 15.74
CA ALA A 357 25.06 -4.54 16.89
C ALA A 357 23.90 -5.54 16.92
N PHE A 358 22.69 -5.11 16.60
CA PHE A 358 21.52 -5.98 16.57
C PHE A 358 21.64 -7.09 15.53
N MET A 359 22.13 -6.75 14.34
CA MET A 359 22.35 -7.69 13.23
C MET A 359 23.57 -8.61 13.43
N TRP A 360 24.42 -8.33 14.42
CA TRP A 360 25.57 -9.17 14.72
C TRP A 360 25.13 -10.47 15.44
N SER A 361 25.44 -11.61 14.82
CA SER A 361 25.17 -12.95 15.36
C SER A 361 26.34 -13.52 16.17
N GLY A 362 27.54 -12.98 15.99
CA GLY A 362 28.77 -13.48 16.59
C GLY A 362 29.15 -14.90 16.13
N PRO A 363 30.10 -15.54 16.83
CA PRO A 363 30.44 -16.95 16.66
C PRO A 363 29.27 -17.89 16.96
N GLU A 364 29.36 -19.14 16.48
CA GLU A 364 28.29 -20.13 16.58
C GLU A 364 27.83 -20.39 18.02
N GLU A 365 28.76 -20.34 18.99
CA GLU A 365 28.47 -20.52 20.40
C GLU A 365 27.50 -19.45 20.92
N LEU A 366 27.51 -18.24 20.36
CA LEU A 366 26.67 -17.13 20.79
C LEU A 366 25.25 -17.19 20.23
N HIS A 367 24.96 -18.05 19.26
CA HIS A 367 23.66 -18.07 18.59
C HIS A 367 22.46 -18.18 19.55
N LEU A 368 22.57 -18.98 20.62
CA LEU A 368 21.51 -19.09 21.62
C LEU A 368 21.30 -17.80 22.42
N LEU A 369 22.40 -17.11 22.75
CA LEU A 369 22.36 -15.87 23.52
C LEU A 369 21.84 -14.72 22.66
N THR A 370 22.36 -14.55 21.44
CA THR A 370 21.90 -13.51 20.52
C THR A 370 20.42 -13.70 20.19
N HIS A 371 19.98 -14.94 19.96
CA HIS A 371 18.58 -15.27 19.76
C HIS A 371 17.70 -14.88 20.97
N ALA A 372 18.14 -15.18 22.19
CA ALA A 372 17.39 -14.82 23.41
C ALA A 372 17.32 -13.28 23.60
N ILE A 373 18.35 -12.54 23.18
CA ILE A 373 18.31 -11.07 23.17
C ILE A 373 17.36 -10.56 22.07
N ASP A 374 17.31 -11.20 20.91
CA ASP A 374 16.36 -10.85 19.85
C ASP A 374 14.90 -11.15 20.29
N GLU A 375 14.66 -12.17 21.13
CA GLU A 375 13.36 -12.39 21.80
C GLU A 375 12.96 -11.22 22.72
N MET A 376 13.93 -10.57 23.37
CA MET A 376 13.69 -9.35 24.17
C MET A 376 13.27 -8.19 23.28
N PHE A 377 14.00 -7.96 22.18
CA PHE A 377 13.68 -6.90 21.23
C PHE A 377 12.28 -7.08 20.64
N THR A 378 11.96 -8.29 20.18
CA THR A 378 10.66 -8.60 19.61
C THR A 378 9.52 -8.55 20.63
N HIS A 379 9.79 -8.82 21.91
CA HIS A 379 8.82 -8.54 22.95
C HIS A 379 8.53 -7.05 23.06
N GLY A 380 9.56 -6.21 22.96
CA GLY A 380 9.39 -4.76 22.87
C GLY A 380 8.49 -4.34 21.70
N LEU A 381 8.72 -4.88 20.50
CA LEU A 381 7.85 -4.64 19.33
C LEU A 381 6.38 -5.00 19.58
N VAL A 382 6.10 -6.12 20.27
CA VAL A 382 4.72 -6.51 20.61
C VAL A 382 4.08 -5.54 21.61
N VAL A 383 4.85 -5.08 22.60
CA VAL A 383 4.35 -4.17 23.64
C VAL A 383 4.15 -2.76 23.11
N LEU A 384 4.93 -2.35 22.10
CA LEU A 384 5.02 -0.99 21.57
C LEU A 384 3.67 -0.36 21.21
N ASN A 385 2.73 -1.14 20.66
CA ASN A 385 1.40 -0.64 20.30
C ASN A 385 0.49 -0.41 21.52
N SER A 386 0.72 -1.13 22.62
CA SER A 386 -0.08 -1.02 23.86
C SER A 386 0.54 -0.10 24.90
N ASP A 387 1.87 0.00 24.93
CA ASP A 387 2.65 0.78 25.88
C ASP A 387 3.97 1.18 25.20
N TYR A 388 3.95 2.36 24.58
CA TYR A 388 5.07 2.91 23.79
C TYR A 388 6.38 2.91 24.58
N GLU A 389 6.36 3.47 25.79
CA GLU A 389 7.57 3.61 26.62
C GLU A 389 8.13 2.26 27.04
N LYS A 390 7.30 1.30 27.45
CA LYS A 390 7.79 -0.04 27.82
C LYS A 390 8.31 -0.83 26.62
N GLY A 391 7.64 -0.72 25.47
CA GLY A 391 8.11 -1.34 24.23
C GLY A 391 9.48 -0.82 23.84
N LYS A 392 9.63 0.51 23.83
CA LYS A 392 10.88 1.22 23.56
C LYS A 392 12.00 0.83 24.53
N GLU A 393 11.72 0.77 25.83
CA GLU A 393 12.70 0.40 26.86
C GLU A 393 13.19 -1.04 26.73
N ALA A 394 12.30 -1.99 26.39
CA ALA A 394 12.69 -3.37 26.11
C ALA A 394 13.61 -3.48 24.87
N MET A 395 13.32 -2.73 23.81
CA MET A 395 14.15 -2.66 22.61
C MET A 395 15.52 -2.02 22.90
N ALA A 396 15.54 -0.94 23.68
CA ALA A 396 16.76 -0.24 24.08
C ALA A 396 17.70 -1.14 24.91
N LEU A 397 17.10 -1.95 25.80
CA LEU A 397 17.86 -2.91 26.58
C LEU A 397 18.49 -3.99 25.69
N ALA A 398 17.74 -4.51 24.70
CA ALA A 398 18.27 -5.50 23.77
C ALA A 398 19.44 -4.94 22.94
N PHE A 399 19.36 -3.69 22.47
CA PHE A 399 20.50 -3.03 21.80
C PHE A 399 21.70 -2.89 22.72
N SER A 400 21.50 -2.48 23.96
CA SER A 400 22.58 -2.32 24.94
C SER A 400 23.30 -3.65 25.19
N LEU A 401 22.56 -4.74 25.36
CA LEU A 401 23.12 -6.08 25.53
C LEU A 401 23.86 -6.57 24.29
N LYS A 402 23.33 -6.32 23.08
CA LYS A 402 24.00 -6.67 21.81
C LYS A 402 25.30 -5.90 21.62
N LYS A 403 25.31 -4.59 21.92
CA LYS A 403 26.52 -3.75 21.84
C LYS A 403 27.58 -4.22 22.82
N GLU A 404 27.20 -4.46 24.07
CA GLU A 404 28.13 -4.94 25.10
C GLU A 404 28.72 -6.31 24.72
N LEU A 405 27.89 -7.22 24.21
CA LEU A 405 28.33 -8.54 23.75
C LEU A 405 29.26 -8.43 22.53
N LYS A 406 28.88 -7.67 21.51
CA LYS A 406 29.69 -7.46 20.30
C LYS A 406 31.06 -6.87 20.66
N ALA A 407 31.07 -5.77 21.43
CA ALA A 407 32.30 -5.10 21.85
C ALA A 407 33.22 -6.04 22.63
N PHE A 408 32.69 -6.86 23.54
CA PHE A 408 33.50 -7.84 24.27
C PHE A 408 34.10 -8.90 23.35
N PHE A 409 33.38 -9.38 22.34
CA PHE A 409 33.85 -10.43 21.45
C PHE A 409 34.77 -9.95 20.31
N GLU A 410 34.82 -8.64 20.06
CA GLU A 410 35.77 -8.00 19.14
C GLU A 410 37.16 -7.76 19.77
N LEU A 411 37.28 -7.88 21.10
CA LEU A 411 38.56 -7.80 21.80
C LEU A 411 39.49 -8.98 21.48
N GLU A 412 40.80 -8.73 21.58
CA GLU A 412 41.80 -9.79 21.43
C GLU A 412 41.64 -10.87 22.52
N PRO A 413 41.97 -12.15 22.26
CA PRO A 413 41.71 -13.25 23.21
C PRO A 413 42.25 -13.02 24.63
N HIS A 414 43.41 -12.38 24.75
CA HIS A 414 44.03 -12.08 26.04
C HIS A 414 43.31 -10.97 26.81
N GLU A 415 42.80 -9.95 26.11
CA GLU A 415 41.99 -8.88 26.69
C GLU A 415 40.62 -9.41 27.12
N ARG A 416 40.02 -10.31 26.31
CA ARG A 416 38.80 -11.02 26.68
C ARG A 416 38.98 -11.80 27.97
N GLU A 417 40.04 -12.59 28.07
CA GLU A 417 40.32 -13.37 29.28
C GLU A 417 40.46 -12.48 30.53
N ALA A 418 41.19 -11.38 30.42
CA ALA A 418 41.38 -10.43 31.52
C ALA A 418 40.07 -9.69 31.89
N GLY A 419 39.26 -9.32 30.90
CA GLY A 419 38.03 -8.53 31.06
C GLY A 419 36.79 -9.35 31.41
N LYS A 420 36.85 -10.68 31.36
CA LYS A 420 35.72 -11.61 31.56
C LYS A 420 34.83 -11.24 32.74
N LYS A 421 35.40 -11.12 33.95
CA LYS A 421 34.61 -10.86 35.16
C LYS A 421 33.89 -9.51 35.09
N GLN A 422 34.58 -8.47 34.63
CA GLN A 422 34.01 -7.14 34.50
C GLN A 422 32.86 -7.11 33.49
N PHE A 423 33.05 -7.75 32.33
CA PHE A 423 32.01 -7.91 31.33
C PHE A 423 30.80 -8.65 31.89
N LYS A 424 31.00 -9.75 32.62
CA LYS A 424 29.91 -10.51 33.25
C LYS A 424 29.07 -9.65 34.19
N ASP A 425 29.73 -8.93 35.11
CA ASP A 425 29.06 -8.13 36.13
C ASP A 425 28.30 -6.95 35.47
N SER A 426 28.89 -6.34 34.45
CA SER A 426 28.26 -5.29 33.63
C SER A 426 27.06 -5.83 32.86
N PHE A 427 27.20 -6.94 32.14
CA PHE A 427 26.14 -7.54 31.33
C PHE A 427 24.93 -7.95 32.17
N LEU A 428 25.16 -8.58 33.33
CA LEU A 428 24.07 -8.96 34.24
C LEU A 428 23.40 -7.74 34.87
N LYS A 429 24.16 -6.69 35.21
CA LYS A 429 23.60 -5.43 35.69
C LYS A 429 22.73 -4.77 34.61
N THR A 430 23.20 -4.74 33.37
CA THR A 430 22.44 -4.24 32.21
C THR A 430 21.15 -5.04 32.04
N LEU A 431 21.23 -6.37 32.02
CA LEU A 431 20.10 -7.29 31.85
C LEU A 431 18.95 -7.04 32.84
N HIS A 432 19.27 -6.72 34.09
CA HIS A 432 18.28 -6.47 35.15
C HIS A 432 17.88 -4.98 35.30
N SER A 433 18.42 -4.08 34.50
CA SER A 433 18.23 -2.62 34.67
C SER A 433 16.80 -2.12 34.44
N LYS A 434 15.94 -2.92 33.79
CA LYS A 434 14.55 -2.55 33.44
C LYS A 434 13.48 -3.42 34.11
N ASP A 435 13.84 -4.25 35.10
CA ASP A 435 12.91 -5.19 35.76
C ASP A 435 11.71 -4.50 36.43
N GLU A 436 11.91 -3.33 37.03
CA GLU A 436 10.83 -2.56 37.68
C GLU A 436 9.88 -1.95 36.64
N ILE A 437 10.43 -1.37 35.57
CA ILE A 437 9.66 -0.79 34.46
C ILE A 437 8.80 -1.86 33.79
N MET A 438 9.34 -3.07 33.62
CA MET A 438 8.65 -4.20 32.97
C MET A 438 7.74 -5.01 33.91
N SER A 439 7.49 -4.51 35.12
CA SER A 439 6.67 -5.22 36.12
C SER A 439 5.20 -5.45 35.70
N SER A 440 4.64 -4.65 34.78
CA SER A 440 3.31 -4.91 34.21
C SER A 440 3.29 -6.04 33.17
N HIS A 441 4.45 -6.44 32.63
CA HIS A 441 4.62 -7.56 31.70
C HIS A 441 5.42 -8.72 32.34
N ARG A 442 5.40 -8.79 33.68
CA ARG A 442 6.30 -9.61 34.52
C ARG A 442 6.46 -11.06 34.07
N THR A 443 5.38 -11.74 33.68
CA THR A 443 5.43 -13.17 33.33
C THR A 443 6.27 -13.40 32.09
N ARG A 444 6.03 -12.64 31.01
CA ARG A 444 6.80 -12.77 29.77
C ARG A 444 8.21 -12.23 29.93
N TRP A 445 8.35 -11.08 30.61
CA TRP A 445 9.65 -10.46 30.90
C TRP A 445 10.59 -11.42 31.65
N LYS A 446 10.12 -12.04 32.73
CA LYS A 446 10.94 -13.00 33.50
C LYS A 446 11.39 -14.20 32.69
N MET A 447 10.57 -14.68 31.76
CA MET A 447 10.97 -15.80 30.88
C MET A 447 12.09 -15.37 29.93
N ILE A 448 12.02 -14.17 29.35
CA ILE A 448 13.05 -13.63 28.46
C ILE A 448 14.37 -13.45 29.23
N ILE A 449 14.34 -12.81 30.40
CA ILE A 449 15.52 -12.63 31.25
C ILE A 449 16.15 -13.98 31.63
N ALA A 450 15.32 -14.96 32.00
CA ALA A 450 15.81 -16.31 32.31
C ALA A 450 16.45 -16.99 31.09
N ASN A 451 15.86 -16.89 29.90
CA ASN A 451 16.43 -17.45 28.67
C ASN A 451 17.81 -16.85 28.36
N ILE A 452 17.96 -15.53 28.48
CA ILE A 452 19.23 -14.83 28.28
C ILE A 452 20.26 -15.30 29.30
N ALA A 453 19.90 -15.34 30.59
CA ALA A 453 20.82 -15.79 31.64
C ALA A 453 21.28 -17.24 31.43
N ILE A 454 20.38 -18.14 31.02
CA ILE A 454 20.71 -19.55 30.74
C ILE A 454 21.66 -19.65 29.55
N ALA A 455 21.33 -19.00 28.43
CA ALA A 455 22.18 -19.00 27.24
C ALA A 455 23.57 -18.42 27.53
N PHE A 456 23.63 -17.35 28.33
CA PHE A 456 24.87 -16.72 28.77
C PHE A 456 25.76 -17.65 29.61
N THR A 457 25.17 -18.55 30.41
CA THR A 457 25.92 -19.57 31.16
C THR A 457 26.36 -20.74 30.29
N GLY A 458 25.56 -21.09 29.27
CA GLY A 458 25.78 -22.24 28.39
C GLY A 458 26.98 -22.11 27.46
N ILE A 459 27.42 -20.88 27.18
CA ILE A 459 28.59 -20.59 26.33
C ILE A 459 29.94 -20.67 27.07
N GLY A 460 29.95 -21.21 28.29
CA GLY A 460 31.19 -21.49 29.04
C GLY A 460 31.95 -20.26 29.54
N LEU A 461 31.54 -19.04 29.17
CA LEU A 461 32.14 -17.79 29.63
C LEU A 461 32.15 -17.71 31.15
N PHE A 462 31.06 -18.15 31.78
CA PHE A 462 30.91 -18.28 33.23
C PHE A 462 29.98 -19.46 33.50
N ALA A 463 30.54 -20.67 33.60
CA ALA A 463 29.81 -21.85 34.03
C ALA A 463 29.39 -21.69 35.51
N LEU A 464 28.31 -20.94 35.71
CA LEU A 464 27.64 -20.74 36.98
C LEU A 464 26.19 -21.09 36.75
N GLY A 465 25.86 -22.32 37.11
CA GLY A 465 24.49 -22.83 37.08
C GLY A 465 23.55 -21.89 37.83
N ILE A 466 22.28 -21.97 37.43
CA ILE A 466 21.08 -21.25 37.87
C ILE A 466 20.85 -21.43 39.39
N HIS A 467 21.78 -20.94 40.20
CA HIS A 467 21.89 -21.19 41.63
C HIS A 467 22.13 -19.90 42.40
N TYR A 468 21.59 -18.79 41.90
CA TYR A 468 21.59 -17.53 42.63
C TYR A 468 20.18 -17.06 42.99
N PHE A 469 19.13 -17.75 42.52
CA PHE A 469 17.76 -17.24 42.69
C PHE A 469 16.80 -18.07 43.54
N ARG A 470 17.17 -19.20 44.19
CA ARG A 470 16.22 -19.77 45.18
C ARG A 470 16.56 -20.76 46.30
N SER A 471 17.61 -21.59 46.31
CA SER A 471 17.71 -22.61 47.39
C SER A 471 19.06 -23.30 47.41
N GLY A 472 19.89 -23.09 48.43
CA GLY A 472 21.28 -23.57 48.51
C GLY A 472 21.49 -25.08 48.64
N HIS A 473 21.23 -25.88 47.58
CA HIS A 473 21.82 -27.21 47.33
C HIS A 473 21.88 -27.48 45.80
N ALA A 474 22.99 -28.09 45.33
CA ALA A 474 23.28 -28.32 43.91
C ALA A 474 22.66 -29.63 43.39
N PHE A 475 21.91 -29.57 42.28
CA PHE A 475 21.64 -30.74 41.44
C PHE A 475 21.34 -30.30 40.00
N PHE A 476 22.07 -30.87 39.04
CA PHE A 476 21.81 -30.70 37.62
C PHE A 476 20.64 -31.60 37.20
N ALA A 477 19.67 -31.05 36.48
CA ALA A 477 18.77 -31.83 35.62
C ALA A 477 18.95 -31.33 34.18
N LYS A 478 19.10 -32.25 33.23
CA LYS A 478 19.12 -31.94 31.79
C LYS A 478 17.88 -31.13 31.42
N THR A 479 18.03 -30.17 30.52
CA THR A 479 16.87 -29.39 30.03
C THR A 479 15.96 -30.29 29.19
N LYS A 480 14.64 -30.06 29.21
CA LYS A 480 13.69 -30.80 28.34
C LYS A 480 14.08 -30.76 26.86
N ARG A 481 14.75 -29.68 26.41
CA ARG A 481 15.25 -29.55 25.04
C ARG A 481 16.46 -30.46 24.77
N GLN A 482 17.40 -30.59 25.72
CA GLN A 482 18.46 -31.60 25.63
C GLN A 482 17.88 -33.01 25.69
N GLU A 483 16.84 -33.24 26.48
CA GLU A 483 16.14 -34.53 26.49
C GLU A 483 15.48 -34.83 25.13
N TYR A 484 14.86 -33.82 24.49
CA TYR A 484 14.36 -33.96 23.11
C TYR A 484 15.46 -34.18 22.08
N MET A 485 16.60 -33.48 22.18
CA MET A 485 17.72 -33.64 21.26
C MET A 485 18.42 -34.99 21.45
N ASP A 486 18.70 -35.39 22.69
CA ASP A 486 19.24 -36.70 23.04
C ASP A 486 18.29 -37.81 22.56
N ASN A 487 16.97 -37.64 22.68
CA ASN A 487 15.99 -38.62 22.19
C ASN A 487 15.96 -38.71 20.67
N VAL A 488 16.10 -37.58 19.96
CA VAL A 488 16.19 -37.56 18.49
C VAL A 488 17.51 -38.16 18.01
N GLU A 489 18.62 -37.87 18.69
CA GLU A 489 19.95 -38.37 18.36
C GLU A 489 20.09 -39.87 18.66
N ASN A 490 19.54 -40.35 19.78
CA ASN A 490 19.45 -41.79 20.09
C ASN A 490 18.50 -42.53 19.13
N ALA A 491 17.41 -41.90 18.68
CA ALA A 491 16.52 -42.47 17.65
C ALA A 491 17.25 -42.56 16.29
N TYR A 492 18.08 -41.58 15.96
CA TYR A 492 18.88 -41.58 14.73
C TYR A 492 20.00 -42.63 14.77
N GLU A 493 20.74 -42.74 15.87
CA GLU A 493 21.80 -43.74 16.05
C GLU A 493 21.29 -45.18 16.08
N SER A 494 20.13 -45.42 16.72
CA SER A 494 19.51 -46.76 16.73
C SER A 494 19.02 -47.18 15.34
N THR A 495 18.57 -46.22 14.53
CA THR A 495 18.18 -46.46 13.13
C THR A 495 19.41 -46.78 12.26
N ILE A 496 20.54 -46.11 12.48
CA ILE A 496 21.81 -46.37 11.76
C ILE A 496 22.43 -47.71 12.17
N LYS A 497 22.43 -48.05 13.47
CA LYS A 497 22.94 -49.34 13.97
C LYS A 497 22.05 -50.53 13.57
N GLY A 498 20.73 -50.33 13.46
CA GLY A 498 19.81 -51.34 12.93
C GLY A 498 19.99 -51.61 11.43
N ALA A 499 20.35 -50.59 10.64
CA ALA A 499 20.60 -50.72 9.21
C ALA A 499 21.98 -51.35 8.86
N SER A 500 22.87 -51.52 9.84
CA SER A 500 24.21 -52.08 9.66
C SER A 500 24.38 -53.51 10.22
N GLN A 501 23.27 -54.17 10.60
CA GLN A 501 23.24 -55.57 11.04
C GLN A 501 22.33 -56.48 10.19
N HIS A 502 21.98 -56.10 8.96
CA HIS A 502 21.32 -56.97 7.98
C HIS A 502 22.12 -57.07 6.69
#